data_AF-A0A7K2WBL9-F1
#
_entry.id   AF-A0A7K2WBL9-F1
#
_cell.length_a   1.000
_cell.length_b   1.000
_cell.length_c   1.000
_cell.angle_alpha   90.00
_cell.angle_beta   90.00
_cell.angle_gamma   90.00
#
_symmetry.space_group_name_H-M   'P 1'
#
loop_
_entity.id
_entity.type
_entity.pdbx_description
1 polymer ?
#
loop_
_entity_poly.entity_id
_entity_poly.type
_entity_poly.pdbx_seq_one_letter_code
_entity_poly.pdbx_strand_id
1 'polypeptide(L)'
;MTDTEQSTSETVAPGRPLRPGALAVKWATTTDHKTIGSLYLITSFVFFLIGGVLALLMRAELARPGLQIMSEEQFNQAFTMHGTIMLLLFATPLFAGFTNWIMPLQIGA
;
A
#
# COMPACT_ATOMS: atom_id res chain seq x y z
N MET A 1 -31.35 6.04 53.56
CA MET A 1 -31.81 5.00 52.62
C MET A 1 -31.18 5.38 51.28
N THR A 2 -29.85 5.38 51.13
CA THR A 2 -28.98 4.20 50.97
C THR A 2 -29.67 3.13 50.15
N ASP A 3 -29.30 3.07 48.87
CA ASP A 3 -28.97 1.88 48.08
C ASP A 3 -28.93 2.34 46.62
N THR A 4 -28.04 1.95 45.73
CA THR A 4 -26.77 1.24 45.74
C THR A 4 -26.29 1.43 44.31
N GLU A 5 -25.01 1.76 44.13
CA GLU A 5 -24.36 1.83 42.82
C GLU A 5 -24.49 0.49 42.10
N GLN A 6 -25.43 0.36 41.17
CA GLN A 6 -25.39 -0.71 40.17
C GLN A 6 -24.46 -0.27 39.05
N SER A 7 -23.16 -0.28 39.35
CA SER A 7 -22.13 -0.43 38.32
C SER A 7 -22.24 -1.85 37.78
N THR A 8 -23.05 -2.02 36.73
CA THR A 8 -23.06 -3.25 35.94
C THR A 8 -21.69 -3.37 35.29
N SER A 9 -20.80 -4.13 35.93
CA SER A 9 -19.56 -4.59 35.31
C SER A 9 -19.94 -5.46 34.11
N GLU A 10 -20.03 -4.84 32.93
CA GLU A 10 -20.01 -5.57 31.66
C GLU A 10 -18.72 -6.38 31.64
N THR A 11 -18.87 -7.68 31.87
CA THR A 11 -17.81 -8.66 31.66
C THR A 11 -17.45 -8.59 30.18
N VAL A 12 -16.33 -7.96 29.85
CA VAL A 12 -15.76 -7.93 28.50
C VAL A 12 -15.49 -9.37 28.08
N ALA A 13 -16.40 -9.94 27.30
CA ALA A 13 -16.25 -11.28 26.75
C ALA A 13 -14.93 -11.35 25.96
N PRO A 14 -14.12 -12.41 26.12
CA PRO A 14 -12.84 -12.51 25.45
C PRO A 14 -13.03 -12.48 23.94
N GLY A 15 -12.36 -11.52 23.28
CA GLY A 15 -12.45 -11.29 21.84
C GLY A 15 -12.19 -12.58 21.08
N ARG A 16 -13.19 -13.01 20.31
CA ARG A 16 -13.12 -14.21 19.48
C ARG A 16 -11.88 -14.11 18.57
N PRO A 17 -10.99 -15.12 18.53
CA PRO A 17 -9.80 -15.06 17.68
C PRO A 17 -10.25 -14.85 16.23
N LEU A 18 -9.81 -13.74 15.65
CA LEU A 18 -10.14 -13.40 14.27
C LEU A 18 -9.53 -14.46 13.37
N ARG A 19 -10.40 -15.18 12.64
CA ARG A 19 -9.97 -16.14 11.63
C ARG A 19 -9.19 -15.35 10.56
N PRO A 20 -8.06 -15.85 10.02
CA PRO A 20 -7.27 -15.12 9.03
C PRO A 20 -8.10 -14.69 7.80
N GLY A 21 -9.09 -15.49 7.40
CA GLY A 21 -10.03 -15.13 6.34
C GLY A 21 -10.97 -13.95 6.69
N ALA A 22 -11.31 -13.76 7.97
CA ALA A 22 -12.13 -12.64 8.40
C ALA A 22 -11.39 -11.30 8.30
N LEU A 23 -10.05 -11.29 8.40
CA LEU A 23 -9.24 -10.09 8.26
C LEU A 23 -9.19 -9.62 6.79
N ALA A 24 -9.03 -10.55 5.85
CA ALA A 24 -9.05 -10.26 4.41
C ALA A 24 -10.44 -9.74 3.98
N VAL A 25 -11.52 -10.34 4.45
CA VAL A 25 -12.89 -9.85 4.20
C VAL A 25 -13.08 -8.46 4.80
N LYS A 26 -12.61 -8.22 6.03
CA LYS A 26 -12.68 -6.90 6.66
C LYS A 26 -11.96 -5.82 5.84
N TRP A 27 -10.80 -6.13 5.28
CA TRP A 27 -10.06 -5.18 4.43
C TRP A 27 -10.73 -4.97 3.07
N ALA A 28 -11.25 -6.03 2.46
CA ALA A 28 -11.96 -5.94 1.18
C ALA A 28 -13.30 -5.19 1.27
N THR A 29 -13.96 -5.22 2.44
CA THR A 29 -15.26 -4.57 2.68
C THR A 29 -15.13 -3.29 3.52
N THR A 30 -13.92 -2.77 3.71
CA THR A 30 -13.70 -1.54 4.49
C THR A 30 -14.11 -0.29 3.71
N THR A 31 -14.75 0.65 4.38
CA THR A 31 -15.11 2.00 3.85
C THR A 31 -14.34 3.13 4.53
N ASP A 32 -13.51 2.83 5.52
CA ASP A 32 -12.69 3.82 6.23
C ASP A 32 -11.57 4.36 5.31
N HIS A 33 -11.59 5.68 5.10
CA HIS A 33 -10.63 6.38 4.25
C HIS A 33 -9.18 6.25 4.73
N LYS A 34 -8.95 6.08 6.04
CA LYS A 34 -7.60 5.89 6.58
C LYS A 34 -7.04 4.52 6.23
N THR A 35 -7.85 3.49 6.38
CA THR A 35 -7.49 2.12 6.01
C THR A 35 -7.30 2.00 4.51
N ILE A 36 -8.23 2.53 3.70
CA ILE A 36 -8.10 2.54 2.23
C ILE A 36 -6.82 3.29 1.82
N GLY A 37 -6.59 4.49 2.35
CA GLY A 37 -5.37 5.25 2.09
C GLY A 37 -4.10 4.45 2.40
N SER A 38 -4.08 3.73 3.53
CA SER A 38 -2.95 2.88 3.92
C SER A 38 -2.73 1.72 2.94
N LEU A 39 -3.79 1.06 2.45
CA LEU A 39 -3.68 0.01 1.43
C LEU A 39 -3.08 0.55 0.12
N TYR A 40 -3.50 1.74 -0.32
CA TYR A 40 -2.93 2.41 -1.50
C TYR A 40 -1.44 2.72 -1.32
N LEU A 41 -1.06 3.30 -0.17
CA LEU A 41 0.33 3.63 0.12
C LEU A 41 1.22 2.37 0.16
N ILE A 42 0.78 1.31 0.85
CA ILE A 42 1.52 0.04 0.91
C ILE A 42 1.68 -0.55 -0.50
N THR A 43 0.60 -0.61 -1.27
CA THR A 43 0.63 -1.17 -2.63
C THR A 43 1.56 -0.36 -3.54
N SER A 44 1.47 0.97 -3.49
CA SER A 44 2.35 1.86 -4.26
C SER A 44 3.83 1.69 -3.88
N PHE A 45 4.13 1.47 -2.60
CA PHE A 45 5.49 1.24 -2.12
C PHE A 45 6.04 -0.10 -2.61
N VAL A 46 5.22 -1.15 -2.66
CA VAL A 46 5.62 -2.44 -3.25
C VAL A 46 5.98 -2.28 -4.73
N PHE A 47 5.15 -1.57 -5.50
CA PHE A 47 5.45 -1.29 -6.91
C PHE A 47 6.66 -0.36 -7.10
N PHE A 48 6.89 0.57 -6.17
CA PHE A 48 8.10 1.39 -6.15
C PHE A 48 9.36 0.53 -6.02
N LEU A 49 9.36 -0.48 -5.15
CA LEU A 49 10.48 -1.41 -5.01
C LEU A 49 10.70 -2.22 -6.30
N ILE A 50 9.63 -2.73 -6.90
CA ILE A 50 9.71 -3.51 -8.15
C ILE A 50 10.27 -2.64 -9.29
N GLY A 51 9.71 -1.45 -9.51
CA GLY A 51 10.21 -0.54 -10.53
C GLY A 51 11.62 -0.02 -10.20
N GLY A 52 11.95 0.15 -8.92
CA GLY A 52 13.28 0.54 -8.46
C GLY A 52 14.33 -0.53 -8.79
N VAL A 53 14.02 -1.80 -8.60
CA VAL A 53 14.92 -2.90 -9.01
C VAL A 53 15.12 -2.90 -10.53
N LEU A 54 14.06 -2.73 -11.32
CA LEU A 54 14.20 -2.60 -12.78
C LEU A 54 15.09 -1.41 -13.18
N ALA A 55 14.97 -0.27 -12.48
CA ALA A 55 15.83 0.88 -12.70
C ALA A 55 17.29 0.57 -12.37
N LEU A 56 17.56 -0.14 -11.28
CA LEU A 56 18.91 -0.55 -10.90
C LEU A 56 19.52 -1.49 -11.95
N LEU A 57 18.74 -2.43 -12.50
CA LEU A 57 19.20 -3.30 -13.59
C LEU A 57 19.57 -2.50 -14.84
N MET A 58 18.72 -1.56 -15.27
CA MET A 58 19.04 -0.68 -16.41
C MET A 58 20.28 0.18 -16.15
N ARG A 59 20.43 0.71 -14.93
CA ARG A 59 21.62 1.50 -14.57
C ARG A 59 22.88 0.64 -14.50
N ALA A 60 22.76 -0.63 -14.12
CA ALA A 60 23.86 -1.57 -14.13
C ALA A 60 24.36 -1.85 -15.56
N GLU A 61 23.46 -1.97 -16.55
CA GLU A 61 23.85 -2.07 -17.96
C GLU A 61 24.65 -0.86 -18.43
N LEU A 62 24.19 0.34 -18.10
CA LEU A 62 24.83 1.58 -18.53
C LEU A 62 26.12 1.90 -17.76
N ALA A 63 26.48 1.11 -16.74
CA ALA A 63 27.66 1.38 -15.92
C ALA A 63 28.98 1.21 -16.69
N ARG A 64 28.99 0.38 -17.75
CA ARG A 64 30.14 0.21 -18.63
C ARG A 64 29.66 0.04 -20.09
N PRO A 65 30.38 0.59 -21.07
CA PRO A 65 29.99 0.45 -22.48
C PRO A 65 30.02 -1.02 -22.93
N GLY A 66 28.99 -1.45 -23.67
CA GLY A 66 28.82 -2.82 -24.19
C GLY A 66 27.66 -3.57 -23.54
N LEU A 67 27.19 -4.66 -24.16
CA LEU A 67 26.15 -5.52 -23.59
C LEU A 67 26.73 -6.38 -22.46
N GLN A 68 26.16 -6.32 -21.26
CA GLN A 68 26.69 -7.04 -20.09
C GLN A 68 25.69 -8.00 -19.46
N ILE A 69 24.45 -7.56 -19.18
CA ILE A 69 23.47 -8.37 -18.43
C ILE A 69 22.20 -8.64 -19.28
N MET A 70 21.86 -7.78 -20.25
CA MET A 70 20.62 -7.78 -21.01
C MET A 70 20.86 -7.47 -22.48
N SER A 71 20.05 -8.07 -23.36
CA SER A 71 20.03 -7.72 -24.79
C SER A 71 19.35 -6.36 -25.02
N GLU A 72 19.56 -5.76 -26.19
CA GLU A 72 18.94 -4.49 -26.57
C GLU A 72 17.40 -4.53 -26.47
N GLU A 73 16.80 -5.66 -26.87
CA GLU A 73 15.36 -5.86 -26.77
C GLU A 73 14.90 -5.90 -25.30
N GLN A 74 15.60 -6.66 -24.45
CA GLN A 74 15.28 -6.75 -23.03
C GLN A 74 15.41 -5.40 -22.33
N PHE A 75 16.41 -4.58 -22.69
CA PHE A 75 16.58 -3.23 -22.16
C PHE A 75 15.39 -2.34 -22.51
N ASN A 76 14.96 -2.35 -23.77
CA ASN A 76 13.81 -1.57 -24.23
C ASN A 76 12.50 -2.00 -23.55
N GLN A 77 12.32 -3.31 -23.34
CA GLN A 77 11.18 -3.85 -22.58
C GLN A 77 11.24 -3.43 -21.11
N ALA A 78 12.39 -3.56 -20.45
CA ALA A 78 12.55 -3.17 -19.05
C ALA A 78 12.34 -1.67 -18.84
N PHE A 79 12.79 -0.82 -19.76
CA PHE A 79 12.54 0.62 -19.73
C PHE A 79 11.05 0.93 -19.80
N THR A 80 10.34 0.31 -20.74
CA THR A 80 8.89 0.50 -20.91
C THR A 80 8.12 0.01 -19.67
N MET A 81 8.48 -1.16 -19.15
CA MET A 81 7.86 -1.72 -17.95
C MET A 81 8.16 -0.88 -16.70
N HIS A 82 9.39 -0.44 -16.51
CA HIS A 82 9.78 0.47 -15.43
C HIS A 82 8.93 1.76 -15.47
N GLY A 83 8.85 2.40 -16.64
CA GLY A 83 8.06 3.62 -16.82
C GLY A 83 6.57 3.41 -16.53
N THR A 84 6.00 2.32 -17.04
CA THR A 84 4.58 2.00 -16.82
C THR A 84 4.28 1.75 -15.34
N ILE A 85 5.14 0.99 -14.64
CA ILE A 85 5.00 0.73 -13.20
C ILE A 85 5.11 2.04 -12.41
N MET A 86 6.10 2.88 -12.73
CA MET A 86 6.33 4.12 -12.00
C MET A 86 5.21 5.14 -12.19
N LEU A 87 4.69 5.30 -13.41
CA LEU A 87 3.64 6.28 -13.70
C LEU A 87 2.26 5.78 -13.25
N LEU A 88 1.90 4.54 -13.58
CA LEU A 88 0.53 4.05 -13.39
C LEU A 88 0.32 3.33 -12.06
N LEU A 89 1.31 2.56 -11.58
CA LEU A 89 1.16 1.70 -10.39
C LEU A 89 1.82 2.29 -9.14
N PHE A 90 2.74 3.24 -9.29
CA PHE A 90 3.33 3.99 -8.18
C PHE A 90 2.73 5.39 -8.06
N ALA A 91 2.93 6.28 -9.04
CA ALA A 91 2.57 7.69 -8.89
C ALA A 91 1.07 7.89 -8.67
N THR A 92 0.22 7.32 -9.53
CA THR A 92 -1.24 7.49 -9.42
C THR A 92 -1.81 6.94 -8.10
N PRO A 93 -1.49 5.71 -7.66
CA PRO A 93 -1.96 5.16 -6.39
C PRO A 93 -1.37 5.86 -5.18
N LEU A 94 -0.12 6.35 -5.25
CA LEU A 94 0.51 7.11 -4.18
C LEU A 94 -0.26 8.41 -3.90
N PHE A 95 -0.55 9.19 -4.96
CA PHE A 95 -1.32 10.43 -4.80
C PHE A 95 -2.75 10.15 -4.34
N ALA A 96 -3.41 9.12 -4.87
CA ALA A 96 -4.72 8.71 -4.40
C ALA A 96 -4.69 8.28 -2.93
N GLY A 97 -3.66 7.54 -2.50
CA GLY A 97 -3.47 7.10 -1.11
C GLY A 97 -3.30 8.28 -0.14
N PHE A 98 -2.42 9.22 -0.48
CA PHE A 98 -2.26 10.45 0.33
C PHE A 98 -3.54 11.28 0.37
N THR A 99 -4.25 11.40 -0.75
CA THR A 99 -5.52 12.13 -0.80
C THR A 99 -6.54 11.48 0.14
N ASN A 100 -6.71 10.15 0.08
CA ASN A 100 -7.63 9.44 0.96
C ASN A 100 -7.24 9.52 2.45
N TRP A 101 -5.94 9.62 2.75
CA TRP A 101 -5.45 9.67 4.13
C TRP A 101 -5.53 11.07 4.74
N ILE A 102 -5.17 12.10 3.97
CA ILE A 102 -4.93 13.46 4.48
C ILE A 102 -6.11 14.40 4.19
N MET A 103 -6.74 14.33 3.00
CA MET A 103 -7.74 15.32 2.59
C MET A 103 -8.94 15.40 3.54
N PRO A 104 -9.55 14.28 4.00
CA PRO A 104 -10.66 14.35 4.95
C PRO A 104 -10.27 15.05 6.26
N LEU A 105 -9.07 14.76 6.77
CA LEU A 105 -8.54 15.38 7.99
C LEU A 105 -8.31 16.89 7.84
N GLN A 106 -7.95 17.36 6.64
CA GLN A 106 -7.73 18.79 6.36
C GLN A 106 -9.04 19.59 6.28
N ILE A 107 -10.13 18.94 5.86
CA ILE A 107 -11.46 19.58 5.71
C ILE A 107 -12.29 19.45 7.00
N GLY A 108 -11.82 18.65 7.97
CA GLY A 108 -12.47 18.45 9.27
C GLY A 108 -13.57 17.38 9.25
N ALA A 109 -13.48 16.42 8.32
CA ALA A 109 -14.35 15.25 8.22
C ALA A 109 -13.75 14.01 8.90
#